data_AF-A0A9D4G529-F1
#
_entry.id   AF-A0A9D4G529-F1
#
_cell.length_a   1.000
_cell.length_b   1.000
_cell.length_c   1.000
_cell.angle_alpha   90.00
_cell.angle_beta   90.00
_cell.angle_gamma   90.00
#
_symmetry.space_group_name_H-M   'P 1'
#
loop_
_entity.id
_entity.type
_entity.pdbx_description
1 polymer ?
#
loop_
_entity_poly.entity_id
_entity_poly.type
_entity_poly.pdbx_seq_one_letter_code
_entity_poly.pdbx_strand_id
1 'polypeptide(L)'
;MESSEEDQSVSGTMNSFQAKGIPFPEDKGVYWLGIHVKADKRVLRVHDNATVTYTNFGTNQPDSDGAEECIVVSNYFTGKWSDVPCSAQYFTVCEVES
;
A
#
# COMPACT_ATOMS: atom_id res chain seq x y z
N MET A 1 33.36 24.95 15.06
CA MET A 1 33.54 23.53 14.70
C MET A 1 32.23 22.87 15.07
N GLU A 2 31.18 23.13 14.30
CA GLU A 2 30.87 22.46 13.03
C GLU A 2 30.65 20.96 13.33
N SER A 3 29.42 20.58 13.67
CA SER A 3 28.33 20.14 12.78
C SER A 3 28.25 18.62 12.74
N SER A 4 27.11 18.08 13.16
CA SER A 4 26.22 17.34 12.26
C SER A 4 24.96 17.04 13.06
N GLU A 5 23.97 17.89 12.81
CA GLU A 5 22.57 17.57 13.06
C GLU A 5 22.22 16.41 12.10
N GLU A 6 21.75 15.29 12.65
CA GLU A 6 20.90 14.35 11.92
C GLU A 6 19.56 14.30 12.67
N ASP A 7 18.76 15.34 12.45
CA ASP A 7 17.35 15.43 12.83
C ASP A 7 16.52 15.13 11.58
N GLN A 8 15.79 14.00 11.57
CA GLN A 8 14.33 13.98 11.48
C GLN A 8 13.80 12.59 11.11
N SER A 9 13.06 12.05 12.07
CA SER A 9 11.97 11.11 11.88
C SER A 9 11.18 11.41 10.60
N VAL A 10 11.19 10.49 9.64
CA VAL A 10 9.99 10.21 8.83
C VAL A 10 9.82 8.69 8.74
N SER A 11 9.26 8.12 9.81
CA SER A 11 8.51 6.88 9.70
C SER A 11 7.28 7.20 8.86
N GLY A 12 7.40 7.09 7.54
CA GLY A 12 6.31 7.13 6.58
C GLY A 12 5.37 5.95 6.85
N THR A 13 4.59 6.07 7.92
CA THR A 13 3.56 5.09 8.21
C THR A 13 2.44 5.34 7.22
N MET A 14 2.09 4.29 6.49
CA MET A 14 0.87 4.17 5.69
C MET A 14 -0.43 4.49 6.46
N ASN A 15 -0.32 4.79 7.76
CA ASN A 15 -1.34 5.33 8.65
C ASN A 15 -1.98 6.63 8.14
N SER A 16 -1.33 7.38 7.23
CA SER A 16 -1.89 8.62 6.68
C SER A 16 -2.80 8.44 5.46
N PHE A 17 -2.80 7.26 4.81
CA PHE A 17 -3.64 6.99 3.63
C PHE A 17 -5.15 7.08 3.93
N GLN A 18 -5.56 6.88 5.18
CA GLN A 18 -6.95 7.09 5.60
C GLN A 18 -7.31 8.57 5.80
N ALA A 19 -6.33 9.44 6.04
CA ALA A 19 -6.57 10.79 6.56
C ALA A 19 -6.80 11.86 5.47
N LYS A 20 -6.37 11.59 4.23
CA LYS A 20 -6.58 12.48 3.10
C LYS A 20 -7.19 11.68 1.97
N GLY A 21 -8.49 11.87 1.73
CA GLY A 21 -9.17 11.27 0.58
C GLY A 21 -8.38 11.55 -0.69
N ILE A 22 -7.88 10.49 -1.33
CA ILE A 22 -7.13 10.60 -2.57
C ILE A 22 -8.12 11.16 -3.61
N PRO A 23 -7.82 12.29 -4.28
CA PRO A 23 -8.65 12.80 -5.36
C PRO A 23 -8.47 11.87 -6.57
N PHE A 24 -9.26 10.80 -6.61
CA PHE A 24 -9.26 9.86 -7.70
C PHE A 24 -10.00 10.48 -8.90
N PRO A 25 -9.41 10.47 -10.12
CA PRO A 25 -10.03 11.07 -11.30
C PRO A 25 -11.29 10.32 -11.78
N GLU A 26 -11.50 9.08 -11.33
CA GLU A 26 -12.74 8.33 -11.51
C GLU A 26 -13.35 7.96 -10.14
N ASP A 27 -14.63 8.28 -9.96
CA ASP A 27 -15.42 8.00 -8.74
C ASP A 27 -15.45 6.50 -8.37
N LYS A 28 -15.06 5.62 -9.30
CA LYS A 28 -15.01 4.16 -9.10
C LYS A 28 -13.87 3.54 -9.89
N GLY A 29 -12.72 3.32 -9.24
CA GLY A 29 -11.54 2.69 -9.84
C GLY A 29 -10.88 1.69 -8.89
N VAL A 30 -10.00 0.87 -9.48
CA VAL A 30 -9.10 -0.04 -8.76
C VAL A 30 -7.68 0.42 -9.01
N TYR A 31 -6.89 0.53 -7.95
CA TYR A 31 -5.57 1.12 -8.01
C TYR A 31 -4.55 0.23 -7.29
N TRP A 32 -3.36 0.10 -7.86
CA TRP A 32 -2.22 -0.49 -7.20
C TRP A 32 -1.80 0.34 -5.99
N LEU A 33 -1.60 -0.36 -4.87
CA LEU A 33 -0.82 0.14 -3.75
C LEU A 33 0.63 -0.31 -3.94
N GLY A 34 1.59 0.48 -3.47
CA GLY A 34 3.01 0.10 -3.46
C GLY A 34 3.36 -1.02 -2.47
N ILE A 35 2.45 -1.97 -2.23
CA ILE A 35 2.55 -3.04 -1.24
C ILE A 35 2.61 -4.40 -1.96
N HIS A 36 3.51 -5.26 -1.50
CA HIS A 36 3.62 -6.64 -1.98
C HIS A 36 3.85 -7.61 -0.80
N VAL A 37 3.54 -8.89 -1.04
CA VAL A 37 3.79 -9.97 -0.07
C VAL A 37 5.11 -10.66 -0.38
N LYS A 38 5.94 -10.90 0.64
CA LYS A 38 7.18 -11.67 0.48
C LYS A 38 6.91 -13.19 0.39
N ALA A 39 7.74 -13.87 -0.41
CA ALA A 39 7.71 -15.31 -0.66
C ALA A 39 7.88 -16.19 0.60
N ASP A 40 8.33 -15.62 1.72
CA ASP A 40 8.50 -16.30 3.01
C ASP A 40 7.29 -16.23 3.94
N LYS A 41 6.13 -15.83 3.40
CA LYS A 41 4.76 -16.02 3.95
C LYS A 41 4.24 -14.89 4.85
N ARG A 42 3.35 -14.08 4.28
CA ARG A 42 2.37 -13.18 4.95
C ARG A 42 2.89 -11.87 5.54
N VAL A 43 4.12 -11.46 5.25
CA VAL A 43 4.59 -10.12 5.63
C VAL A 43 4.40 -9.17 4.45
N LEU A 44 3.56 -8.15 4.67
CA LEU A 44 3.33 -7.06 3.72
C LEU A 44 4.46 -6.04 3.81
N ARG A 45 4.98 -5.65 2.66
CA ARG A 45 6.09 -4.71 2.54
C ARG A 45 5.78 -3.65 1.50
N VAL A 46 6.21 -2.42 1.77
CA VAL A 46 6.30 -1.39 0.73
C VAL A 46 7.60 -1.53 -0.07
N HIS A 47 7.76 -0.75 -1.14
CA HIS A 47 8.94 -0.79 -2.02
C HIS A 47 10.27 -0.70 -1.25
N ASP A 48 10.37 0.15 -0.23
CA ASP A 48 11.60 0.34 0.56
C ASP A 48 11.84 -0.72 1.64
N ASN A 49 11.18 -1.88 1.52
CA ASN A 49 11.18 -2.97 2.49
C ASN A 49 10.64 -2.61 3.89
N ALA A 50 10.03 -1.43 4.09
CA ALA A 50 9.37 -1.15 5.36
C ALA A 50 8.16 -2.08 5.58
N THR A 51 7.97 -2.52 6.83
CA THR A 51 6.86 -3.41 7.20
C THR A 51 5.55 -2.63 7.22
N VAL A 52 4.54 -3.13 6.52
CA VAL A 52 3.19 -2.60 6.62
C VAL A 52 2.56 -3.05 7.94
N THR A 53 2.16 -2.08 8.77
CA THR A 53 1.50 -2.32 10.07
C THR A 53 0.00 -2.08 10.05
N TYR A 54 -0.49 -1.31 9.09
CA TYR A 54 -1.91 -1.06 8.86
C TYR A 54 -2.43 -1.90 7.70
N THR A 55 -3.59 -2.53 7.88
CA THR A 55 -4.25 -3.32 6.84
C THR A 55 -5.74 -2.99 6.73
N ASN A 56 -6.27 -2.92 5.51
CA ASN A 56 -7.69 -2.69 5.26
C ASN A 56 -8.29 -3.68 4.25
N PHE A 57 -7.96 -4.96 4.37
CA PHE A 57 -8.49 -5.99 3.49
C PHE A 57 -10.02 -6.04 3.49
N GLY A 58 -10.56 -6.39 2.32
CA GLY A 58 -11.95 -6.75 2.14
C GLY A 58 -12.31 -8.03 2.91
N THR A 59 -13.60 -8.33 2.97
CA THR A 59 -14.07 -9.60 3.53
C THR A 59 -13.48 -10.77 2.74
N ASN A 60 -12.95 -11.77 3.45
CA ASN A 60 -12.26 -12.95 2.90
C ASN A 60 -10.94 -12.67 2.20
N GLN A 61 -10.31 -11.51 2.40
CA GLN A 61 -9.01 -11.18 1.82
C GLN A 61 -7.93 -11.10 2.93
N PRO A 62 -6.65 -11.37 2.63
CA PRO A 62 -6.17 -11.90 1.35
C PRO A 62 -6.64 -13.34 1.10
N ASP A 63 -6.90 -13.69 -0.15
CA ASP A 63 -7.37 -15.04 -0.54
C ASP A 63 -6.42 -15.83 -1.45
N SER A 64 -5.23 -15.31 -1.75
CA SER A 64 -4.18 -16.13 -2.33
C SER A 64 -3.37 -16.90 -1.28
N ASP A 65 -2.86 -18.06 -1.70
CA ASP A 65 -2.08 -18.98 -0.88
C ASP A 65 -0.55 -18.69 -0.94
N GLY A 66 -0.13 -17.45 -1.17
CA GLY A 66 1.28 -17.02 -1.11
C GLY A 66 2.06 -17.01 -2.43
N ALA A 67 1.39 -16.86 -3.57
CA ALA A 67 2.04 -16.71 -4.88
C ALA A 67 1.86 -15.28 -5.42
N GLU A 68 2.96 -14.50 -5.46
CA GLU A 68 3.08 -13.15 -6.06
C GLU A 68 1.84 -12.25 -5.91
N GLU A 69 1.57 -11.85 -4.66
CA GLU A 69 0.39 -11.06 -4.27
C GLU A 69 0.72 -9.56 -4.28
N CYS A 70 0.26 -8.87 -5.32
CA CYS A 70 0.27 -7.41 -5.37
C CYS A 70 -1.06 -6.87 -4.83
N ILE A 71 -1.00 -5.79 -4.04
CA ILE A 71 -2.20 -5.27 -3.35
C ILE A 71 -2.82 -4.13 -4.14
N VAL A 72 -4.14 -4.22 -4.34
CA VAL A 72 -4.95 -3.12 -4.87
C VAL A 72 -5.88 -2.55 -3.83
N VAL A 73 -6.24 -1.28 -4.00
CA VAL A 73 -7.36 -0.62 -3.32
C VAL A 73 -8.49 -0.38 -4.30
N SER A 74 -9.73 -0.60 -3.86
CA SER A 74 -10.93 -0.38 -4.67
C SER A 74 -11.85 0.67 -4.06
N ASN A 75 -12.16 1.71 -4.82
CA ASN A 75 -13.18 2.69 -4.44
C ASN A 75 -14.60 2.12 -4.53
N TYR A 76 -14.80 1.07 -5.33
CA TYR A 76 -16.08 0.34 -5.36
C TYR A 76 -16.41 -0.29 -4.00
N PHE A 77 -15.39 -0.65 -3.24
CA PHE A 77 -15.51 -1.25 -1.92
C PHE A 77 -15.01 -0.31 -0.82
N THR A 78 -15.21 0.99 -0.96
CA THR A 78 -14.91 1.99 0.09
C THR A 78 -13.46 1.92 0.57
N GLY A 79 -12.52 1.78 -0.37
CA GLY A 79 -11.09 1.73 -0.08
C GLY A 79 -10.61 0.41 0.53
N LYS A 80 -11.39 -0.67 0.41
CA LYS A 80 -10.96 -2.01 0.82
C LYS A 80 -9.91 -2.58 -0.12
N TRP A 81 -9.02 -3.38 0.47
CA TRP A 81 -7.88 -3.97 -0.23
C TRP A 81 -8.16 -5.40 -0.67
N SER A 82 -7.49 -5.79 -1.73
CA SER A 82 -7.51 -7.14 -2.27
C SER A 82 -6.13 -7.47 -2.82
N ASP A 83 -5.70 -8.71 -2.64
CA ASP A 83 -4.56 -9.28 -3.36
C ASP A 83 -5.02 -9.77 -4.73
N VAL A 84 -4.21 -9.49 -5.74
CA VAL A 84 -4.50 -9.84 -7.13
C VAL A 84 -3.19 -10.23 -7.83
N PRO A 85 -3.25 -10.99 -8.94
CA PRO A 85 -2.05 -11.30 -9.72
C PRO A 85 -1.33 -10.03 -10.16
N CYS A 86 -0.02 -9.93 -9.87
CA CYS A 86 0.80 -8.77 -10.23
C CYS A 86 0.84 -8.45 -11.74
N SER A 87 0.41 -9.38 -12.60
CA SER A 87 0.29 -9.18 -14.05
C SER A 87 -0.96 -8.40 -14.48
N ALA A 88 -1.88 -8.12 -13.56
CA ALA A 88 -3.08 -7.35 -13.86
C ALA A 88 -2.76 -5.90 -14.25
N GLN A 89 -3.69 -5.25 -14.96
CA GLN A 89 -3.52 -3.86 -15.41
C GLN A 89 -4.48 -2.96 -14.64
N TYR A 90 -3.92 -2.17 -13.72
CA TYR A 90 -4.64 -1.15 -12.95
C TYR A 90 -3.84 0.16 -12.94
N PHE A 91 -4.53 1.26 -12.62
CA PHE A 91 -3.85 2.53 -12.34
C PHE A 91 -3.03 2.41 -11.05
N THR A 92 -2.04 3.29 -10.85
CA THR A 92 -1.20 3.26 -9.66
C THR A 92 -1.37 4.54 -8.83
N VAL A 93 -1.22 4.42 -7.51
CA VAL A 93 -1.13 5.55 -6.60
C VAL A 93 0.34 5.71 -6.20
N CYS A 94 0.87 6.92 -6.35
CA CYS A 94 2.20 7.27 -5.86
C CYS A 94 2.10 7.90 -4.47
N GLU A 95 3.02 7.52 -3.58
CA GLU A 95 3.33 8.28 -2.38
C GLU A 95 4.28 9.41 -2.76
N VAL A 96 4.04 10.61 -2.22
CA VAL A 96 4.94 11.76 -2.36
C VAL A 96 5.44 12.08 -0.96
N GLU A 97 6.76 12.09 -0.79
CA GLU A 97 7.38 12.49 0.47
C GLU A 97 7.05 13.96 0.78
N SER A 98 6.73 14.25 2.04
CA SER A 98 6.37 15.58 2.53
C SER A 98 7.45 16.17 3.40
#